data_AF-A0AAV3RH12-F1
#
_entry.id   AF-A0AAV3RH12-F1
#
_cell.length_a   1.000
_cell.length_b   1.000
_cell.length_c   1.000
_cell.angle_alpha   90.00
_cell.angle_beta   90.00
_cell.angle_gamma   90.00
#
_symmetry.space_group_name_H-M   'P 1'
#
loop_
_entity.id
_entity.type
_entity.pdbx_description
1 polymer ?
#
loop_
_entity_poly.entity_id
_entity_poly.type
_entity_poly.pdbx_seq_one_letter_code
_entity_poly.pdbx_strand_id
1 'polypeptide(L)'
;MKPGTFNDLDQHQIASLASCFIPGDKSNEQIQLRAELAKPLKQLQESAKRIAEIQRECKLEVNVDEYVEASVRPYLMDVIYCWSKGASFAEVIQMTDIFEGSIIRLARRLDEFLNQLKAAAHAVGESDLENKFTGASESLRRGIMFANSLYL
;
A
#
# COMPACT_ATOMS: atom_id res chain seq x y z
N MET A 1 -14.68 8.11 5.73
CA MET A 1 -14.39 7.45 4.44
C MET A 1 -15.63 7.59 3.58
N LYS A 2 -15.58 8.17 2.36
CA LYS A 2 -16.70 7.90 1.44
C LYS A 2 -16.66 6.39 1.18
N PRO A 3 -17.76 5.65 1.38
CA PRO A 3 -17.80 4.25 0.99
C PRO A 3 -17.47 4.19 -0.51
N GLY A 4 -16.40 3.49 -0.89
CA GLY A 4 -15.99 3.35 -2.30
C GLY A 4 -14.60 3.85 -2.69
N THR A 5 -13.71 4.24 -1.76
CA THR A 5 -12.32 4.65 -2.14
C THR A 5 -11.57 3.54 -2.90
N PHE A 6 -11.86 2.26 -2.65
CA PHE A 6 -11.30 1.12 -3.39
C PHE A 6 -12.16 0.66 -4.59
N ASN A 7 -13.41 1.13 -4.71
CA ASN A 7 -14.33 0.66 -5.75
C ASN A 7 -13.96 1.20 -7.14
N ASP A 8 -13.33 2.37 -7.20
CA ASP A 8 -12.87 2.98 -8.46
C ASP A 8 -11.43 2.60 -8.83
N LEU A 9 -10.71 1.89 -7.96
CA LEU A 9 -9.30 1.54 -8.16
C LEU A 9 -9.17 0.19 -8.86
N ASP A 10 -8.21 0.10 -9.77
CA ASP A 10 -7.76 -1.20 -10.29
C ASP A 10 -6.90 -1.95 -9.24
N GLN A 11 -6.64 -3.23 -9.50
CA GLN A 11 -5.86 -4.08 -8.61
C GLN A 11 -4.43 -3.56 -8.34
N HIS A 12 -3.81 -2.86 -9.30
CA HIS A 12 -2.45 -2.33 -9.20
C HIS A 12 -2.42 -1.08 -8.33
N GLN A 13 -3.40 -0.20 -8.51
CA GLN A 13 -3.64 0.96 -7.64
C GLN A 13 -3.97 0.52 -6.22
N ILE A 14 -4.69 -0.58 -6.04
CA ILE A 14 -4.97 -1.17 -4.73
C ILE A 14 -3.70 -1.69 -4.07
N ALA A 15 -2.88 -2.47 -4.77
CA ALA A 15 -1.59 -2.93 -4.25
C ALA A 15 -0.70 -1.74 -3.84
N SER A 16 -0.61 -0.73 -4.70
CA SER A 16 0.14 0.51 -4.44
C SER A 16 -0.39 1.26 -3.21
N LEU A 17 -1.70 1.49 -3.10
CA LEU A 17 -2.28 2.21 -1.97
C LEU A 17 -2.16 1.42 -0.67
N ALA A 18 -2.35 0.10 -0.71
CA ALA A 18 -2.21 -0.78 0.44
C ALA A 18 -0.78 -0.80 0.99
N SER A 19 0.23 -0.57 0.13
CA SER A 19 1.63 -0.47 0.57
C SER A 19 1.88 0.66 1.58
N CYS A 20 1.04 1.71 1.58
CA CYS A 20 1.16 2.83 2.51
C CYS A 20 0.96 2.44 3.98
N PHE A 21 0.25 1.34 4.22
CA PHE A 21 -0.05 0.83 5.57
C PHE A 21 1.02 -0.12 6.10
N ILE A 22 1.97 -0.55 5.26
CA ILE A 22 3.02 -1.46 5.69
C ILE A 22 4.16 -0.65 6.29
N PRO A 23 4.52 -0.88 7.57
CA PRO A 23 5.66 -0.21 8.16
C PRO A 23 6.94 -0.60 7.42
N GLY A 24 7.65 0.41 6.95
CA GLY A 24 8.93 0.26 6.25
C GLY A 24 9.82 1.48 6.43
N ASP A 25 10.99 1.40 5.80
CA ASP A 25 12.00 2.45 5.78
C ASP A 25 11.48 3.68 5.03
N LYS A 26 11.90 4.88 5.47
CA LYS A 26 11.65 6.12 4.74
C LYS A 26 12.71 6.26 3.65
N SER A 27 12.30 6.69 2.46
CA SER A 27 13.21 7.12 1.41
C SER A 27 13.73 8.52 1.73
N ASN A 28 15.00 8.81 1.42
CA ASN A 28 15.54 10.18 1.51
C ASN A 28 15.32 10.98 0.22
N GLU A 29 14.84 10.32 -0.83
CA GLU A 29 14.53 10.93 -2.11
C GLU A 29 13.10 11.50 -2.14
N GLN A 30 12.89 12.47 -3.02
CA GLN A 30 11.55 12.99 -3.26
C GLN A 30 10.70 11.92 -3.97
N ILE A 31 9.57 11.55 -3.37
CA ILE A 31 8.64 10.56 -3.93
C ILE A 31 8.11 11.07 -5.26
N GLN A 32 8.53 10.43 -6.35
CA GLN A 32 7.99 10.67 -7.69
C GLN A 32 6.78 9.77 -7.92
N LEU A 33 5.60 10.33 -7.68
CA LEU A 33 4.35 9.59 -7.78
C LEU A 33 3.68 9.85 -9.15
N ARG A 34 3.25 8.78 -9.83
CA ARG A 34 2.44 8.89 -11.05
C ARG A 34 1.12 9.63 -10.79
N ALA A 35 0.65 10.38 -11.79
CA ALA A 35 -0.59 11.17 -11.70
C ALA A 35 -1.82 10.33 -11.30
N GLU A 36 -1.86 9.07 -11.75
CA GLU A 36 -2.95 8.12 -11.44
C GLU A 36 -2.96 7.64 -9.98
N LEU A 37 -1.85 7.79 -9.26
CA LEU A 37 -1.71 7.43 -7.84
C LEU A 37 -1.90 8.63 -6.90
N ALA A 38 -1.78 9.85 -7.42
CA ALA A 38 -1.91 11.09 -6.64
C ALA A 38 -3.31 11.28 -6.04
N LYS A 39 -4.37 10.98 -6.82
CA LYS A 39 -5.74 11.05 -6.33
C LYS A 39 -6.01 10.03 -5.20
N PRO A 40 -5.70 8.74 -5.36
CA PRO A 40 -5.83 7.75 -4.29
C PRO A 40 -5.05 8.13 -3.01
N LEU A 41 -3.80 8.58 -3.15
CA LEU A 41 -2.98 8.99 -2.00
C LEU A 41 -3.62 10.17 -1.26
N LYS A 42 -4.08 11.18 -1.99
CA LYS A 42 -4.75 12.35 -1.39
C LYS A 42 -6.01 11.94 -0.62
N GLN A 43 -6.84 11.07 -1.18
CA GLN A 43 -8.05 10.57 -0.51
C GLN A 43 -7.74 9.79 0.78
N LEU A 44 -6.63 9.03 0.77
CA LEU A 44 -6.14 8.33 1.95
C LEU A 44 -5.67 9.31 3.03
N GLN A 45 -4.86 10.31 2.67
CA GLN A 45 -4.39 11.35 3.58
C GLN A 45 -5.55 12.17 4.18
N GLU A 46 -6.54 12.55 3.37
CA GLU A 46 -7.76 13.23 3.84
C GLU A 46 -8.56 12.36 4.82
N SER A 47 -8.62 11.05 4.58
CA SER A 47 -9.29 10.11 5.49
C SER A 47 -8.54 9.98 6.81
N ALA A 48 -7.21 9.86 6.78
CA ALA A 48 -6.37 9.83 7.99
C ALA A 48 -6.49 11.14 8.79
N LYS A 49 -6.48 12.29 8.10
CA LYS A 49 -6.67 13.61 8.73
C LYS A 49 -8.00 13.69 9.46
N ARG A 50 -9.09 13.27 8.81
CA ARG A 50 -10.42 13.25 9.42
C ARG A 50 -10.48 12.35 10.66
N ILE A 51 -9.80 11.20 10.64
CA ILE A 51 -9.72 10.32 11.82
C ILE A 51 -9.01 11.03 12.97
N ALA A 52 -7.87 11.66 12.71
CA ALA A 52 -7.11 12.38 13.73
C ALA A 52 -7.88 13.60 14.30
N GLU A 53 -8.61 14.33 13.45
CA GLU A 53 -9.49 15.42 13.88
C GLU A 53 -10.57 14.93 14.85
N ILE A 54 -11.23 13.81 14.53
CA ILE A 54 -12.23 13.17 15.41
C ILE A 54 -11.59 12.70 16.73
N GLN A 55 -10.39 12.09 16.66
CA GLN A 55 -9.66 11.67 17.87
C GLN A 55 -9.38 12.88 18.79
N ARG A 56 -8.97 14.01 18.22
CA ARG A 56 -8.76 15.26 18.96
C ARG A 56 -10.05 15.83 19.55
N GLU A 57 -11.16 15.79 18.82
CA GLU A 57 -12.49 16.18 19.32
C GLU A 57 -12.93 15.31 20.51
N CYS A 58 -12.56 14.02 20.48
CA CYS A 58 -12.74 13.07 21.59
C CYS A 58 -11.73 13.26 22.74
N LYS A 59 -10.95 14.35 22.73
CA LYS A 59 -9.95 14.70 23.76
C LYS A 59 -8.77 13.73 23.88
N LEU A 60 -8.46 12.99 22.81
CA LEU A 60 -7.20 12.26 22.73
C LEU A 60 -6.08 13.23 22.36
N GLU A 61 -4.92 13.08 23.01
CA GLU A 61 -3.71 13.83 22.65
C GLU A 61 -3.13 13.27 21.35
N VAL A 62 -3.55 13.85 20.23
CA VAL A 62 -3.06 13.49 18.90
C VAL A 62 -2.68 14.74 18.13
N ASN A 63 -1.47 14.74 17.55
CA ASN A 63 -1.09 15.70 16.54
C ASN A 63 -1.57 15.17 15.17
N VAL A 64 -2.42 15.95 14.51
CA VAL A 64 -3.04 15.56 13.24
C VAL A 64 -2.00 15.33 12.14
N ASP A 65 -1.00 16.20 12.03
CA ASP A 65 0.00 16.12 10.96
C ASP A 65 0.93 14.92 11.20
N GLU A 66 1.36 14.72 12.45
CA GLU A 66 2.16 13.54 12.84
C GLU A 66 1.38 12.24 12.64
N TYR A 67 0.07 12.23 12.93
CA TYR A 67 -0.77 11.04 12.71
C TYR A 67 -0.86 10.68 11.23
N VAL A 68 -1.06 11.66 10.34
CA VAL A 68 -1.12 11.41 8.90
C VAL A 68 0.24 10.91 8.39
N GLU A 69 1.35 11.53 8.79
CA GLU A 69 2.69 11.10 8.37
C GLU A 69 3.04 9.69 8.89
N ALA A 70 2.66 9.36 10.12
CA ALA A 70 2.91 8.04 10.70
C ALA A 70 2.06 6.94 10.05
N SER A 71 0.82 7.27 9.68
CA SER A 71 -0.19 6.34 9.16
C SER A 71 -0.10 6.10 7.65
N VAL A 72 0.42 7.07 6.89
CA VAL A 72 0.47 7.01 5.42
C VAL A 72 1.91 7.14 4.95
N ARG A 73 2.49 6.03 4.48
CA ARG A 73 3.89 5.97 4.05
C ARG A 73 4.01 5.73 2.53
N PRO A 74 3.98 6.78 1.69
CA PRO A 74 3.89 6.62 0.24
C PRO A 74 5.19 6.21 -0.47
N TYR A 75 6.28 5.96 0.26
CA TYR A 75 7.64 5.82 -0.29
C TYR A 75 7.80 4.71 -1.33
N LEU A 76 7.04 3.61 -1.20
CA LEU A 76 7.11 2.48 -2.14
C LEU A 76 5.88 2.36 -3.05
N MET A 77 5.01 3.37 -3.09
CA MET A 77 3.79 3.32 -3.90
C MET A 77 4.09 3.08 -5.39
N ASP A 78 5.02 3.83 -5.98
CA ASP A 78 5.33 3.70 -7.42
C ASP A 78 6.07 2.39 -7.72
N VAL A 79 6.99 1.98 -6.82
CA VAL A 79 7.71 0.71 -6.88
C VAL A 79 6.75 -0.47 -6.92
N ILE A 80 5.81 -0.52 -5.97
CA ILE A 80 4.80 -1.59 -5.90
C ILE A 80 3.85 -1.54 -7.10
N TYR A 81 3.49 -0.35 -7.57
CA TYR A 81 2.66 -0.20 -8.75
C TYR A 81 3.33 -0.80 -9.99
N CYS A 82 4.56 -0.38 -10.31
CA CYS A 82 5.34 -0.91 -11.42
C CYS A 82 5.58 -2.41 -11.31
N TRP A 83 5.90 -2.89 -10.10
CA TRP A 83 6.04 -4.31 -9.84
C TRP A 83 4.73 -5.07 -10.09
N SER A 84 3.60 -4.59 -9.59
CA SER A 84 2.31 -5.26 -9.83
C SER A 84 1.95 -5.32 -11.33
N LYS A 85 2.44 -4.37 -12.14
CA LYS A 85 2.26 -4.33 -13.60
C LYS A 85 3.29 -5.12 -14.42
N GLY A 86 4.25 -5.79 -13.77
CA GLY A 86 5.17 -6.71 -14.44
C GLY A 86 6.61 -6.22 -14.61
N ALA A 87 6.98 -5.04 -14.12
CA ALA A 87 8.36 -4.54 -14.21
C ALA A 87 9.39 -5.52 -13.59
N SER A 88 10.58 -5.63 -14.15
CA SER A 88 11.63 -6.47 -13.58
C SER A 88 12.10 -5.95 -12.21
N PHE A 89 12.76 -6.81 -11.43
CA PHE A 89 13.28 -6.40 -10.13
C PHE A 89 14.36 -5.31 -10.28
N ALA A 90 15.19 -5.43 -11.33
CA ALA A 90 16.22 -4.46 -11.66
C ALA A 90 15.65 -3.06 -11.97
N GLU A 91 14.50 -2.99 -12.66
CA GLU A 91 13.86 -1.70 -12.96
C GLU A 91 13.31 -1.04 -11.68
N VAL A 92 12.65 -1.80 -10.80
CA VAL A 92 11.99 -1.21 -9.64
C VAL A 92 12.96 -0.78 -8.53
N ILE A 93 14.11 -1.43 -8.40
CA ILE A 93 15.14 -1.01 -7.42
C ILE A 93 15.87 0.27 -7.86
N GLN A 94 15.82 0.63 -9.14
CA GLN A 94 16.37 1.90 -9.64
C GLN A 94 15.44 3.09 -9.40
N MET A 95 14.20 2.85 -8.95
CA MET A 95 13.20 3.89 -8.71
C MET A 95 13.26 4.48 -7.30
N THR A 96 14.07 3.92 -6.40
CA THR A 96 14.15 4.32 -5.00
C THR A 96 15.52 4.01 -4.41
N ASP A 97 15.95 4.83 -3.45
CA ASP A 97 17.12 4.58 -2.59
C ASP A 97 16.88 3.53 -1.48
N ILE A 98 15.66 2.99 -1.34
CA ILE A 98 15.35 1.96 -0.34
C ILE A 98 16.05 0.64 -0.70
N PHE A 99 16.75 0.06 0.26
CA PHE A 99 17.48 -1.20 0.10
C PHE A 99 16.59 -2.34 -0.42
N GLU A 100 17.13 -3.16 -1.33
CA GLU A 100 16.41 -4.22 -2.04
C GLU A 100 15.79 -5.23 -1.07
N GLY A 101 16.50 -5.58 0.00
CA GLY A 101 15.99 -6.46 1.04
C GLY A 101 14.79 -5.88 1.78
N SER A 102 14.71 -4.56 1.95
CA SER A 102 13.56 -3.88 2.54
C SER A 102 12.36 -3.91 1.60
N ILE A 103 12.57 -3.72 0.30
CA ILE A 103 11.52 -3.83 -0.73
C ILE A 103 10.92 -5.24 -0.74
N ILE A 104 11.76 -6.29 -0.76
CA ILE A 104 11.30 -7.68 -0.74
C ILE A 104 10.50 -7.98 0.54
N ARG A 105 10.99 -7.56 1.71
CA ARG A 105 10.26 -7.75 2.98
C ARG A 105 8.91 -7.03 2.98
N LEU A 106 8.85 -5.81 2.44
CA LEU A 106 7.60 -5.05 2.37
C LEU A 106 6.61 -5.70 1.40
N ALA A 107 7.06 -6.17 0.23
CA ALA A 107 6.19 -6.85 -0.73
C ALA A 107 5.55 -8.12 -0.13
N ARG A 108 6.31 -8.89 0.65
CA ARG A 108 5.79 -10.09 1.35
C ARG A 108 4.77 -9.74 2.43
N ARG A 109 5.04 -8.72 3.24
CA ARG A 109 4.08 -8.20 4.24
C ARG A 109 2.83 -7.62 3.60
N LEU A 110 2.99 -6.96 2.45
CA LEU A 110 1.88 -6.44 1.68
C LEU A 110 0.97 -7.57 1.17
N ASP A 111 1.54 -8.67 0.69
CA ASP A 111 0.77 -9.85 0.30
C ASP A 111 -0.02 -10.46 1.47
N GLU A 112 0.59 -10.57 2.65
CA GLU A 112 -0.11 -11.01 3.86
C GLU A 112 -1.26 -10.06 4.23
N PHE A 113 -1.02 -8.75 4.17
CA PHE A 113 -2.02 -7.72 4.45
C PHE A 113 -3.19 -7.76 3.45
N LEU A 114 -2.91 -7.91 2.15
CA LEU A 114 -3.95 -8.06 1.13
C LEU A 114 -4.82 -9.31 1.37
N ASN A 115 -4.23 -10.40 1.86
CA ASN A 115 -4.99 -11.59 2.24
C ASN A 115 -5.88 -11.38 3.47
N GLN A 116 -5.45 -10.54 4.43
CA GLN A 116 -6.31 -10.13 5.56
C GLN A 116 -7.47 -9.26 5.07
N LEU A 117 -7.22 -8.33 4.15
CA LEU A 117 -8.27 -7.50 3.53
C LEU A 117 -9.26 -8.33 2.73
N LYS A 118 -8.79 -9.35 1.98
CA LYS A 118 -9.64 -10.33 1.31
C LYS A 118 -10.58 -11.04 2.28
N ALA A 119 -10.06 -11.55 3.39
CA ALA A 119 -10.87 -12.22 4.41
C ALA A 119 -11.88 -11.27 5.06
N ALA A 120 -11.51 -10.01 5.30
CA ALA A 120 -12.42 -9.00 5.82
C ALA A 120 -13.54 -8.66 4.82
N ALA A 121 -13.22 -8.49 3.54
CA ALA A 121 -14.19 -8.23 2.46
C ALA A 121 -15.19 -9.38 2.33
N HIS A 122 -14.70 -10.62 2.38
CA HIS A 122 -15.53 -11.82 2.39
C HIS A 122 -16.51 -11.83 3.57
N ALA A 123 -16.02 -11.52 4.78
CA ALA A 123 -16.83 -11.53 6.00
C ALA A 123 -17.96 -10.49 6.00
N VAL A 124 -17.80 -9.38 5.26
CA VAL A 124 -18.84 -8.33 5.12
C VAL A 124 -19.70 -8.49 3.86
N GLY A 125 -19.44 -9.50 3.03
CA GLY A 125 -20.20 -9.79 1.80
C GLY A 125 -19.84 -8.92 0.59
N GLU A 126 -18.68 -8.27 0.60
CA GLU A 126 -18.22 -7.38 -0.49
C GLU A 126 -17.36 -8.15 -1.51
N SER A 127 -18.02 -8.94 -2.37
CA SER A 127 -17.33 -9.81 -3.35
C SER A 127 -16.45 -9.06 -4.35
N ASP A 128 -16.83 -7.83 -4.75
CA ASP A 128 -16.02 -7.03 -5.67
C ASP A 128 -14.68 -6.63 -5.05
N LEU A 129 -14.69 -6.26 -3.76
CA LEU A 129 -13.46 -5.95 -3.02
C LEU A 129 -12.62 -7.20 -2.79
N GLU A 130 -13.25 -8.33 -2.47
CA GLU A 130 -12.57 -9.62 -2.33
C GLU A 130 -11.80 -9.99 -3.61
N ASN A 131 -12.43 -9.87 -4.77
CA ASN A 131 -11.81 -10.14 -6.07
C ASN A 131 -10.65 -9.18 -6.36
N LYS A 132 -10.82 -7.89 -6.08
CA LYS A 132 -9.77 -6.88 -6.27
C LYS A 132 -8.56 -7.11 -5.37
N PHE A 133 -8.76 -7.46 -4.10
CA PHE A 133 -7.66 -7.79 -3.18
C PHE A 133 -6.96 -9.08 -3.60
N THR A 134 -7.71 -10.06 -4.13
CA THR A 134 -7.14 -11.29 -4.69
C THR A 134 -6.24 -10.97 -5.89
N GLY A 135 -6.74 -10.23 -6.88
CA GLY A 135 -5.95 -9.83 -8.05
C GLY A 135 -4.73 -8.98 -7.70
N ALA A 136 -4.86 -8.09 -6.70
CA ALA A 136 -3.72 -7.33 -6.19
C ALA A 136 -2.64 -8.25 -5.60
N SER A 137 -3.01 -9.22 -4.76
CA SER A 137 -2.08 -10.19 -4.16
C SER A 137 -1.40 -11.05 -5.23
N GLU A 138 -2.16 -11.58 -6.20
CA GLU A 138 -1.63 -12.39 -7.30
C GLU A 138 -0.65 -11.61 -8.17
N SER A 139 -0.93 -10.33 -8.46
CA SER A 139 -0.05 -9.47 -9.26
C SER A 139 1.33 -9.24 -8.63
N LEU A 140 1.45 -9.36 -7.31
CA LEU A 140 2.71 -9.20 -6.58
C LEU A 140 3.54 -10.50 -6.59
N ARG A 141 2.89 -11.66 -6.59
CA ARG A 141 3.49 -13.00 -6.41
C ARG A 141 4.24 -13.50 -7.64
N ARG A 142 5.38 -12.87 -7.93
CA ARG A 142 6.26 -13.29 -9.04
C ARG A 142 7.73 -13.10 -8.70
N GLY A 143 8.60 -13.70 -9.50
CA GLY A 143 10.05 -13.46 -9.50
C GLY A 143 10.72 -13.56 -8.13
N ILE A 144 11.80 -12.79 -7.96
CA ILE A 144 12.68 -12.87 -6.78
C ILE A 144 12.01 -12.40 -5.48
N MET A 145 10.99 -11.53 -5.54
CA MET A 145 10.31 -11.04 -4.33
C MET A 145 9.56 -12.16 -3.58
N PHE A 146 9.18 -13.22 -4.29
CA PHE A 146 8.41 -14.36 -3.75
C PHE A 146 9.09 -15.71 -4.01
N ALA A 147 10.38 -15.72 -4.34
CA ALA A 147 11.13 -16.96 -4.45
C ALA A 147 11.23 -17.65 -3.08
N ASN A 148 11.10 -18.97 -3.05
CA ASN A 148 11.27 -19.75 -1.84
C ASN A 148 12.70 -19.61 -1.32
N SER A 149 12.85 -19.59 0.02
CA SER A 149 14.17 -19.64 0.64
C SER A 149 14.90 -20.92 0.21
N LEU A 150 16.21 -20.84 0.01
CA LEU A 150 17.07 -21.99 -0.32
C LEU A 150 17.12 -23.07 0.78
N TYR A 151 16.53 -22.81 1.95
CA TYR A 151 16.50 -23.71 3.10
C TYR A 151 15.17 -24.48 3.26
N LEU A 152 14.32 -24.48 2.23
CA LEU A 152 13.10 -25.29 2.17
C LEU A 152 13.36 -26.62 1.46
#